data_AF-A0A1M6G0N9-F1
#
_entry.id   AF-A0A1M6G0N9-F1
#
_cell.length_a   1.000
_cell.length_b   1.000
_cell.length_c   1.000
_cell.angle_alpha   90.00
_cell.angle_beta   90.00
_cell.angle_gamma   90.00
#
_symmetry.space_group_name_H-M   'P 1'
#
loop_
_entity.id
_entity.type
_entity.pdbx_description
1 polymer ?
#
loop_
_entity_poly.entity_id
_entity_poly.type
_entity_poly.pdbx_seq_one_letter_code
_entity_poly.pdbx_strand_id
1 'polypeptide(L)'
;MALIKCSECGNQISDRAEVCIHCGCPVSEMDKQEVNNNIVEINGRKCDLSQIIEYKRKGALIYAIRDLREMTGLGLAEAKSLVDNLDVHSDNIGKTIYETKCPRCGSTEFQMVPRKWSLATGIFTNKVDRVCVKCKKKF
;
A
#
# COMPACT_ATOMS: atom_id res chain seq x y z
N MET A 1 -14.33 -31.66 -12.25
CA MET A 1 -13.62 -30.92 -11.18
C MET A 1 -12.69 -29.96 -11.87
N ALA A 2 -12.84 -28.66 -11.60
CA ALA A 2 -11.96 -27.66 -12.22
C ALA A 2 -10.72 -27.49 -11.33
N LEU A 3 -9.54 -27.37 -11.94
CA LEU A 3 -8.32 -27.01 -11.23
C LEU A 3 -8.09 -25.52 -11.42
N ILE A 4 -8.02 -24.78 -10.32
CA ILE A 4 -7.65 -23.36 -10.32
C ILE A 4 -6.15 -23.22 -10.05
N LYS A 5 -5.53 -22.14 -10.55
CA LYS A 5 -4.13 -21.83 -10.23
C LYS A 5 -4.08 -20.96 -8.99
N CYS A 6 -3.22 -21.32 -8.05
CA CYS A 6 -2.96 -20.48 -6.89
C CYS A 6 -2.27 -19.18 -7.31
N SER A 7 -2.80 -18.03 -6.86
CA SER A 7 -2.24 -16.69 -7.10
C SER A 7 -0.83 -16.51 -6.54
N GLU A 8 -0.52 -17.19 -5.43
CA GLU A 8 0.78 -17.07 -4.76
C GLU A 8 1.84 -18.01 -5.34
N CYS A 9 1.53 -19.31 -5.46
CA CYS A 9 2.54 -20.32 -5.83
C CYS A 9 2.41 -20.85 -7.27
N GLY A 10 1.35 -20.49 -8.00
CA GLY A 10 1.13 -20.92 -9.39
C GLY A 10 0.75 -22.39 -9.59
N ASN A 11 0.74 -23.20 -8.51
CA ASN A 11 0.34 -24.61 -8.57
C ASN A 11 -1.16 -24.77 -8.79
N GLN A 12 -1.54 -25.91 -9.37
CA GLN A 12 -2.93 -26.29 -9.58
C GLN A 12 -3.53 -26.85 -8.29
N ILE A 13 -4.66 -26.28 -7.86
CA ILE A 13 -5.43 -26.72 -6.70
C ILE A 13 -6.89 -26.95 -7.08
N SER A 14 -7.60 -27.71 -6.26
CA SER A 14 -9.04 -27.96 -6.43
C SER A 14 -9.83 -26.66 -6.26
N ASP A 15 -10.85 -26.46 -7.10
CA ASP A 15 -11.81 -25.35 -7.03
C ASP A 15 -12.63 -25.30 -5.72
N ARG A 16 -12.61 -26.37 -4.91
CA ARG A 16 -13.29 -26.44 -3.59
C ARG A 16 -12.35 -26.32 -2.39
N ALA A 17 -11.06 -26.17 -2.60
CA ALA A 17 -10.12 -26.06 -1.48
C ALA A 17 -10.36 -24.73 -0.75
N GLU A 18 -10.45 -24.74 0.59
CA GLU A 18 -10.50 -23.50 1.38
C GLU A 18 -9.12 -22.83 1.46
N VAL A 19 -8.05 -23.65 1.39
CA VAL A 19 -6.65 -23.23 1.50
C VAL A 19 -5.80 -24.02 0.49
N CYS A 20 -4.85 -23.34 -0.16
CA CYS A 20 -3.88 -23.98 -1.04
C CYS A 20 -3.01 -24.97 -0.25
N ILE A 21 -3.02 -26.24 -0.65
CA ILE A 21 -2.23 -27.29 -0.01
C ILE A 21 -0.70 -27.10 -0.16
N HIS A 22 -0.25 -26.28 -1.11
CA HIS A 22 1.18 -26.11 -1.41
C HIS A 22 1.82 -24.95 -0.65
N CYS A 23 1.12 -23.83 -0.48
CA CYS A 23 1.67 -22.64 0.18
C CYS A 23 0.85 -22.15 1.38
N GLY A 24 -0.34 -22.68 1.63
CA GLY A 24 -1.19 -22.24 2.72
C GLY A 24 -1.99 -20.95 2.44
N CYS A 25 -1.97 -20.43 1.20
CA CYS A 25 -2.77 -19.26 0.83
C CYS A 25 -4.28 -19.60 0.84
N PRO A 26 -5.14 -18.85 1.54
CA PRO A 26 -6.58 -19.07 1.56
C PRO A 26 -7.19 -18.81 0.18
N VAL A 27 -7.94 -19.78 -0.35
CA VAL A 27 -8.53 -19.72 -1.70
C VAL A 27 -9.63 -18.66 -1.78
N SER A 28 -10.25 -18.30 -0.66
CA SER A 28 -11.20 -17.18 -0.57
C SER A 28 -10.61 -15.82 -0.99
N GLU A 29 -9.28 -15.68 -1.04
CA GLU A 29 -8.62 -14.47 -1.56
C GLU A 29 -8.50 -14.47 -3.09
N MET A 30 -8.78 -15.59 -3.78
CA MET A 30 -8.69 -15.72 -5.25
C MET A 30 -9.93 -15.18 -5.97
N ASP A 31 -11.08 -15.09 -5.30
CA ASP A 31 -12.34 -14.56 -5.84
C ASP A 31 -12.52 -13.06 -5.67
N LYS A 32 -11.50 -12.35 -5.19
CA LYS A 32 -11.44 -10.90 -5.37
C LYS A 32 -10.99 -10.63 -6.80
N GLN A 33 -11.88 -10.88 -7.75
CA GLN A 33 -12.03 -9.90 -8.82
C GLN A 33 -12.12 -8.57 -8.08
N GLU A 34 -11.13 -7.71 -8.28
CA GLU A 34 -11.26 -6.31 -7.93
C GLU A 34 -12.56 -5.85 -8.56
N VAL A 35 -13.65 -5.86 -7.78
CA VAL A 35 -14.80 -5.02 -8.07
C VAL A 35 -14.15 -3.65 -8.10
N ASN A 36 -14.02 -3.12 -9.30
CA ASN A 36 -13.49 -1.81 -9.57
C ASN A 36 -14.26 -0.83 -8.68
N ASN A 37 -13.66 -0.50 -7.53
CA ASN A 37 -14.22 0.32 -6.45
C ASN A 37 -14.55 1.77 -6.88
N ASN A 38 -14.47 2.03 -8.19
CA ASN A 38 -14.53 3.33 -8.82
C ASN A 38 -15.80 3.49 -9.68
N ILE A 39 -16.73 2.52 -9.68
CA ILE A 39 -18.04 2.71 -10.30
C ILE A 39 -18.96 3.42 -9.30
N VAL A 40 -19.45 4.61 -9.65
CA VAL A 40 -20.44 5.33 -8.84
C VAL A 40 -21.67 5.61 -9.70
N GLU A 41 -22.84 5.64 -9.06
CA GLU A 41 -24.08 6.07 -9.70
C GLU A 41 -24.33 7.54 -9.36
N ILE A 42 -24.29 8.41 -10.36
CA ILE A 42 -24.53 9.85 -10.22
C ILE A 42 -25.70 10.20 -11.14
N ASN A 43 -26.78 10.76 -10.57
CA ASN A 43 -28.00 11.14 -11.30
C ASN A 43 -28.60 9.99 -12.16
N GLY A 44 -28.56 8.75 -11.64
CA GLY A 44 -29.09 7.57 -12.34
C GLY A 44 -28.18 7.03 -13.47
N ARG A 45 -26.95 7.52 -13.58
CA ARG A 45 -25.95 7.06 -14.55
C ARG A 45 -24.78 6.42 -13.83
N LYS A 46 -24.36 5.23 -14.30
CA LYS A 46 -23.13 4.57 -13.84
C LYS A 46 -21.93 5.23 -14.52
N CYS A 47 -20.96 5.67 -13.74
CA CYS A 47 -19.74 6.29 -14.23
C CYS A 47 -18.51 5.62 -13.63
N ASP A 48 -17.55 5.32 -14.50
CA ASP A 48 -16.25 4.77 -14.14
C ASP A 48 -15.30 5.94 -13.80
N LEU A 49 -14.94 6.07 -12.51
CA LEU A 49 -14.08 7.14 -12.03
C LEU A 49 -12.58 6.89 -12.27
N SER A 50 -12.20 5.75 -12.85
CA SER A 50 -10.78 5.35 -13.01
C SER A 50 -9.94 6.43 -13.71
N GLN A 51 -10.46 6.99 -14.80
CA GLN A 51 -9.77 8.01 -15.60
C GLN A 51 -9.71 9.36 -14.85
N ILE A 52 -10.75 9.68 -14.10
CA ILE A 52 -10.87 10.91 -13.30
C ILE A 52 -9.89 10.88 -12.12
N ILE A 53 -9.73 9.72 -11.48
CA ILE A 53 -8.73 9.49 -10.44
C ILE A 53 -7.32 9.66 -11.01
N GLU A 54 -7.07 9.16 -12.22
CA GLU A 54 -5.77 9.32 -12.90
C GLU A 54 -5.46 10.80 -13.18
N TYR A 55 -6.43 11.56 -13.68
CA TYR A 55 -6.27 13.00 -13.88
C TYR A 55 -6.02 13.75 -12.56
N LYS A 56 -6.72 13.36 -11.48
CA LYS A 56 -6.46 13.93 -10.14
C LYS A 56 -5.05 13.62 -9.65
N ARG A 57 -4.56 12.39 -9.81
CA ARG A 57 -3.17 11.99 -9.48
C ARG A 57 -2.13 12.80 -10.26
N LYS A 58 -2.38 13.09 -11.53
CA LYS A 58 -1.50 13.89 -12.40
C LYS A 58 -1.59 15.39 -12.15
N GLY A 59 -2.47 15.87 -11.26
CA GLY A 59 -2.71 17.29 -11.01
C GLY A 59 -3.51 17.98 -12.13
N ALA A 60 -4.11 17.22 -13.04
CA ALA A 60 -4.82 17.69 -14.21
C ALA A 60 -6.32 17.95 -13.90
N LEU A 61 -6.60 18.79 -12.89
CA LEU A 61 -7.96 18.99 -12.34
C LEU A 61 -8.99 19.48 -13.37
N ILE A 62 -8.58 20.30 -14.34
CA ILE A 62 -9.48 20.82 -15.38
C ILE A 62 -10.06 19.68 -16.22
N TYR A 63 -9.23 18.69 -16.55
CA TYR A 63 -9.63 17.52 -17.35
C TYR A 63 -10.56 16.61 -16.54
N ALA A 64 -10.25 16.37 -15.26
CA ALA A 64 -11.10 15.60 -14.35
C ALA A 64 -12.52 16.21 -14.23
N ILE A 65 -12.61 17.52 -14.03
CA ILE A 65 -13.89 18.24 -13.88
C ILE A 65 -14.67 18.24 -15.20
N ARG A 66 -13.99 18.44 -16.35
CA ARG A 66 -14.62 18.40 -17.66
C ARG A 66 -15.26 17.03 -17.91
N ASP A 67 -14.48 15.97 -17.79
CA ASP A 67 -14.93 14.62 -18.13
C ASP A 67 -16.06 14.16 -17.18
N LEU A 68 -15.97 14.49 -15.89
CA LEU A 68 -17.07 14.26 -14.94
C LEU A 68 -18.36 14.95 -15.36
N ARG A 69 -18.29 16.20 -15.82
CA ARG A 69 -19.48 16.96 -16.24
C ARG A 69 -20.09 16.40 -17.52
N GLU A 70 -19.27 15.97 -18.47
CA GLU A 70 -19.74 15.33 -19.70
C GLU A 70 -20.49 14.03 -19.41
N MET A 71 -20.02 13.24 -18.45
CA MET A 71 -20.66 11.97 -18.06
C MET A 71 -21.95 12.18 -17.23
N THR A 72 -21.90 13.09 -16.24
CA THR A 72 -22.93 13.21 -15.19
C THR A 72 -23.93 14.36 -15.41
N GLY A 73 -23.57 15.36 -16.23
CA GLY A 73 -24.36 16.57 -16.45
C GLY A 73 -24.34 17.57 -15.28
N LEU A 74 -23.44 17.42 -14.30
CA LEU A 74 -23.38 18.27 -13.11
C LEU A 74 -22.97 19.72 -13.38
N GLY A 75 -23.38 20.61 -12.46
CA GLY A 75 -22.89 21.99 -12.42
C GLY A 75 -21.39 22.07 -12.11
N LEU A 76 -20.76 23.20 -12.45
CA LEU A 76 -19.32 23.40 -12.25
C LEU A 76 -18.91 23.27 -10.77
N ALA A 77 -19.73 23.79 -9.87
CA ALA A 77 -19.49 23.76 -8.42
C ALA A 77 -19.61 22.36 -7.83
N GLU A 78 -20.62 21.60 -8.26
CA GLU A 78 -20.87 20.22 -7.82
C GLU A 78 -19.75 19.30 -8.30
N ALA A 79 -19.40 19.38 -9.58
CA ALA A 79 -18.32 18.59 -10.16
C ALA A 79 -16.98 18.87 -9.49
N LYS A 80 -16.68 20.15 -9.20
CA LYS A 80 -15.47 20.51 -8.46
C LYS A 80 -15.47 19.91 -7.05
N SER A 81 -16.58 20.05 -6.32
CA SER A 81 -16.71 19.52 -4.96
C SER A 81 -16.53 18.01 -4.91
N LEU A 82 -17.07 17.28 -5.90
CA LEU A 82 -16.86 15.83 -6.02
C LEU A 82 -15.38 15.51 -6.26
N VAL A 83 -14.74 16.16 -7.24
CA VAL A 83 -13.31 15.92 -7.52
C VAL A 83 -12.47 16.21 -6.30
N ASP A 84 -12.71 17.32 -5.60
CA ASP A 84 -11.91 17.73 -4.44
C ASP A 84 -12.04 16.70 -3.30
N ASN A 85 -13.25 16.21 -3.04
CA ASN A 85 -13.55 15.21 -1.99
C ASN A 85 -13.21 13.75 -2.36
N LEU A 86 -12.82 13.46 -3.61
CA LEU A 86 -12.29 12.14 -3.96
C LEU A 86 -10.94 11.94 -3.27
N ASP A 87 -10.93 11.43 -2.04
CA ASP A 87 -9.70 11.06 -1.37
C ASP A 87 -8.99 10.01 -2.23
N VAL A 88 -7.97 10.46 -2.97
CA VAL A 88 -6.94 9.56 -3.44
C VAL A 88 -6.21 9.21 -2.17
N HIS A 89 -6.73 8.22 -1.43
CA HIS A 89 -5.88 7.38 -0.62
C HIS A 89 -4.78 7.00 -1.61
N SER A 90 -3.63 7.65 -1.46
CA SER A 90 -2.41 7.18 -2.06
C SER A 90 -2.44 5.71 -1.77
N ASP A 91 -2.66 4.92 -2.82
CA ASP A 91 -2.50 3.49 -2.77
C ASP A 91 -1.27 3.29 -1.92
N ASN A 92 -1.38 2.41 -0.93
CA ASN A 92 -0.25 1.92 -0.19
C ASN A 92 0.74 1.38 -1.24
N ILE A 93 1.53 2.28 -1.83
CA ILE A 93 2.74 1.99 -2.57
C ILE A 93 3.53 1.34 -1.49
N GLY A 94 3.62 0.02 -1.58
CA GLY A 94 4.32 -0.84 -0.65
C GLY A 94 5.74 -0.36 -0.46
N LYS A 95 5.93 0.66 0.37
CA LYS A 95 6.88 0.53 1.46
C LYS A 95 6.29 -0.58 2.31
N THR A 96 6.65 -1.82 1.96
CA THR A 96 7.23 -2.66 2.99
C THR A 96 8.25 -1.77 3.69
N ILE A 97 7.81 -1.12 4.77
CA ILE A 97 8.72 -0.57 5.75
C ILE A 97 9.52 -1.81 6.14
N TYR A 98 10.75 -1.93 5.67
CA TYR A 98 11.65 -2.93 6.21
C TYR A 98 11.81 -2.51 7.67
N GLU A 99 10.94 -3.02 8.51
CA GLU A 99 10.98 -2.69 9.92
C GLU A 99 12.32 -3.27 10.39
N THR A 100 13.24 -2.39 10.77
CA THR A 100 14.63 -2.77 10.98
C THR A 100 14.70 -3.54 12.28
N LYS A 101 14.49 -4.85 12.23
CA LYS A 101 14.40 -5.70 13.41
C LYS A 101 15.80 -6.00 13.95
N CYS A 102 15.90 -6.11 15.26
CA CYS A 102 17.14 -6.57 15.88
C CYS A 102 17.48 -7.99 15.38
N PRO A 103 18.69 -8.24 14.84
CA PRO A 103 19.08 -9.54 14.28
C PRO A 103 19.14 -10.66 15.32
N ARG A 104 19.10 -10.32 16.62
CA ARG A 104 19.17 -11.29 17.72
C ARG A 104 17.81 -11.67 18.31
N CYS A 105 16.86 -10.74 18.37
CA CYS A 105 15.61 -10.94 19.10
C CYS A 105 14.34 -10.45 18.39
N GLY A 106 14.49 -9.87 17.19
CA GLY A 106 13.37 -9.40 16.39
C GLY A 106 12.69 -8.13 16.90
N SER A 107 13.15 -7.51 18.00
CA SER A 107 12.53 -6.29 18.51
C SER A 107 12.70 -5.11 17.54
N THR A 108 11.69 -4.26 17.48
CA THR A 108 11.65 -3.04 16.64
C THR A 108 12.03 -1.78 17.43
N GLU A 109 12.33 -1.93 18.73
CA GLU A 109 12.74 -0.86 19.62
C GLU A 109 14.27 -0.85 19.85
N PHE A 110 14.91 0.28 19.53
CA PHE A 110 16.35 0.49 19.64
C PHE A 110 16.67 1.89 20.17
N GLN A 111 17.66 1.95 21.05
CA GLN A 111 18.22 3.19 21.58
C GLN A 111 19.49 3.55 20.80
N MET A 112 19.60 4.81 20.39
CA MET A 112 20.83 5.35 19.80
C MET A 112 21.79 5.74 20.91
N VAL A 113 23.01 5.21 20.87
CA VAL A 113 24.02 5.50 21.90
C VAL A 113 25.28 6.03 21.23
N PRO A 114 25.83 7.17 21.67
CA PRO A 114 27.08 7.67 21.11
C PRO A 114 28.21 6.67 21.38
N ARG A 115 29.03 6.42 20.37
CA ARG A 115 30.20 5.56 20.53
C ARG A 115 31.21 6.30 21.41
N LYS A 116 31.66 5.66 22.50
CA LYS A 116 32.65 6.25 23.41
C LYS A 116 33.94 6.55 22.65
N TRP A 117 34.60 7.63 23.05
CA TRP A 117 35.88 8.06 22.52
C TRP A 117 36.92 6.92 22.54
N SER A 118 37.56 6.69 21.39
CA SER A 118 38.65 5.74 21.26
C SER A 118 39.97 6.42 21.66
N LEU A 119 40.47 6.09 22.85
CA LEU A 119 41.78 6.54 23.36
C LEU A 119 42.93 6.35 22.35
N ALA A 120 42.89 5.27 21.56
CA ALA A 120 43.96 4.90 20.64
C ALA A 120 44.05 5.76 19.37
N THR A 121 42.95 6.37 18.93
CA THR A 121 42.89 7.10 17.66
C THR A 121 42.60 8.58 17.80
N GLY A 122 42.36 9.10 19.01
CA GLY A 122 42.24 10.55 19.27
C GLY A 122 41.08 11.27 18.58
N ILE A 123 40.32 10.59 17.71
CA ILE A 123 39.29 11.18 16.85
C ILE A 123 37.92 11.09 17.53
N PHE A 124 37.24 12.23 17.64
CA PHE A 124 35.85 12.32 18.05
C PHE A 124 34.96 11.95 16.86
N THR A 125 34.69 10.65 16.66
CA THR A 125 33.78 10.24 15.60
C THR A 125 32.35 10.50 16.06
N ASN A 126 31.56 11.31 15.34
CA ASN A 126 30.11 11.53 15.56
C ASN A 126 29.25 10.26 15.29
N LYS A 127 29.83 9.07 15.42
CA LYS A 127 29.19 7.80 15.11
C LYS A 127 28.30 7.38 16.27
N VAL A 128 27.03 7.15 15.97
CA VAL A 128 26.05 6.56 16.88
C VAL A 128 25.85 5.09 16.52
N ASP A 129 25.81 4.21 17.51
CA ASP A 129 25.47 2.80 17.32
C ASP A 129 24.02 2.56 17.76
N ARG A 130 23.29 1.66 17.06
CA ARG A 130 21.95 1.24 17.49
C ARG A 130 22.08 0.10 18.49
N VAL A 131 21.41 0.23 19.63
CA VAL A 131 21.38 -0.79 20.67
C VAL A 131 19.94 -1.23 20.87
N CYS A 132 19.68 -2.52 20.66
CA CYS A 132 18.37 -3.09 20.98
C CYS A 132 18.07 -2.95 22.48
N VAL A 133 16.89 -2.43 22.83
CA VAL A 133 16.46 -2.25 24.24
C VAL A 133 16.26 -3.62 24.92
N LYS A 134 15.69 -4.59 24.19
CA LYS A 134 15.36 -5.94 24.72
C LYS A 134 16.59 -6.81 25.00
N CYS A 135 17.53 -6.90 24.05
CA CYS A 135 18.68 -7.82 24.15
C CYS A 135 20.04 -7.14 24.31
N LYS A 136 20.09 -5.79 24.36
CA LYS A 136 21.30 -4.96 24.51
C LYS A 136 22.39 -5.22 23.46
N LYS A 137 22.06 -5.88 22.34
CA LYS A 137 22.97 -6.11 21.21
C LYS A 137 23.14 -4.81 20.42
N LYS A 138 24.40 -4.47 20.12
CA LYS A 138 24.83 -3.37 19.25
C LYS A 138 24.83 -3.84 17.79
N PHE A 139 24.29 -3.03 16.87
CA PHE A 139 24.31 -3.27 15.42
C PHE A 139 24.16 -1.97 14.62
#